data_AF-A0A9N9CL06-F1
#
_entry.id   AF-A0A9N9CL06-F1
#
_cell.length_a   1.000
_cell.length_b   1.000
_cell.length_c   1.000
_cell.angle_alpha   90.00
_cell.angle_beta   90.00
_cell.angle_gamma   90.00
#
_symmetry.space_group_name_H-M   'P 1'
#
loop_
_entity.id
_entity.type
_entity.pdbx_description
1 polymer ?
#
loop_
_entity_poly.entity_id
_entity_poly.type
_entity_poly.pdbx_seq_one_letter_code
_entity_poly.pdbx_strand_id
1 'polypeptide(L)'
;MRLDSGNYSWGSEAVTRKTRIIAVVYNASNNELVRTNTLVKGAVVQIDATPFKQWYEAHYAQPLRRSKAKKEGQTESEELTKSRSNKVQRKIKERKELSKIDPLLEDQFITGRLF
;
A
#
# COMPACT_ATOMS: atom_id res chain seq x y z
N MET A 1 -22.65 -8.76 13.64
CA MET A 1 -21.39 -7.98 13.78
C MET A 1 -20.72 -7.91 12.41
N ARG A 2 -20.14 -6.77 12.02
CA ARG A 2 -19.46 -6.55 10.73
C ARG A 2 -18.20 -5.73 10.96
N LEU A 3 -17.14 -5.99 10.18
CA LEU A 3 -15.88 -5.25 10.21
C LEU A 3 -15.40 -5.04 8.76
N ASP A 4 -15.05 -3.81 8.41
CA ASP A 4 -14.69 -3.40 7.04
C ASP A 4 -13.28 -2.77 6.95
N SER A 5 -12.66 -2.46 8.09
CA SER A 5 -11.34 -1.82 8.17
C SER A 5 -10.51 -2.44 9.30
N GLY A 6 -9.21 -2.49 9.10
CA GLY A 6 -8.25 -2.98 10.10
C GLY A 6 -6.98 -2.13 10.11
N ASN A 7 -6.12 -2.37 11.10
CA ASN A 7 -4.80 -1.75 11.17
C ASN A 7 -3.74 -2.75 10.72
N TYR A 8 -3.12 -2.50 9.58
CA TYR A 8 -2.18 -3.42 8.92
C TYR A 8 -0.77 -2.82 8.90
N SER A 9 0.24 -3.69 8.95
CA SER A 9 1.65 -3.29 9.00
C SER A 9 2.39 -3.74 7.75
N TRP A 10 3.10 -2.81 7.12
CA TRP A 10 4.10 -3.07 6.11
C TRP A 10 5.45 -3.26 6.80
N GLY A 11 5.85 -4.52 6.98
CA GLY A 11 6.98 -4.91 7.83
C GLY A 11 8.35 -4.40 7.37
N SER A 12 8.64 -4.42 6.06
CA SER A 12 9.96 -3.99 5.54
C SER A 12 10.22 -2.49 5.74
N GLU A 13 9.15 -1.69 5.76
CA GLU A 13 9.21 -0.24 5.95
C GLU A 13 8.86 0.19 7.39
N ALA A 14 8.52 -0.77 8.26
CA ALA A 14 8.06 -0.54 9.63
C ALA A 14 6.90 0.49 9.74
N VAL A 15 5.90 0.37 8.86
CA VAL A 15 4.78 1.32 8.76
C VAL A 15 3.46 0.64 8.96
N THR A 16 2.66 1.19 9.86
CA THR A 16 1.31 0.70 10.16
C THR A 16 0.27 1.72 9.69
N ARG A 17 -0.76 1.26 8.98
CA ARG A 17 -1.85 2.10 8.49
C ARG A 17 -3.21 1.40 8.65
N LYS A 18 -4.20 2.21 9.02
CA LYS A 18 -5.60 1.82 8.91
C LYS A 18 -5.96 1.74 7.45
N THR A 19 -6.45 0.58 7.01
CA THR A 19 -6.91 0.37 5.64
C THR A 19 -8.17 -0.49 5.62
N ARG A 20 -8.91 -0.38 4.52
CA ARG A 20 -10.15 -1.12 4.29
C ARG A 20 -9.84 -2.55 3.86
N ILE A 21 -10.57 -3.49 4.41
CA ILE A 21 -10.58 -4.90 4.05
C ILE A 21 -11.52 -5.06 2.85
N ILE A 22 -11.03 -5.71 1.79
CA ILE A 22 -11.79 -5.87 0.55
C ILE A 22 -12.46 -7.24 0.51
N ALA A 23 -11.69 -8.32 0.70
CA ALA A 23 -12.18 -9.68 0.64
C ALA A 23 -11.23 -10.66 1.36
N VAL A 24 -11.77 -11.80 1.78
CA VAL A 24 -10.96 -12.96 2.19
C VAL A 24 -10.61 -13.74 0.93
N VAL A 25 -9.33 -14.04 0.70
CA VAL A 25 -8.89 -14.76 -0.50
C VAL A 25 -8.38 -16.17 -0.21
N TYR A 26 -7.93 -16.42 1.01
CA TYR A 26 -7.46 -17.73 1.42
C TYR A 26 -7.65 -17.96 2.92
N ASN A 27 -7.95 -19.19 3.28
CA ASN A 27 -8.03 -19.66 4.64
C ASN A 27 -7.49 -21.09 4.72
N ALA A 28 -6.55 -21.36 5.63
CA ALA A 28 -5.90 -22.66 5.73
C ALA A 28 -6.82 -23.77 6.25
N SER A 29 -7.84 -23.42 7.04
CA SER A 29 -8.65 -24.42 7.74
C SER A 29 -9.93 -24.81 7.00
N ASN A 30 -10.55 -23.87 6.27
CA ASN A 30 -11.83 -24.12 5.61
C ASN A 30 -12.09 -23.14 4.45
N ASN A 31 -12.33 -23.69 3.25
CA ASN A 31 -12.63 -22.93 2.04
C ASN A 31 -14.00 -22.22 2.08
N GLU A 32 -14.96 -22.71 2.87
CA GLU A 32 -16.26 -22.04 3.03
C GLU A 32 -16.12 -20.67 3.67
N LEU A 33 -15.08 -20.45 4.48
CA LEU A 33 -14.79 -19.14 5.07
C LEU A 33 -14.32 -18.13 4.02
N VAL A 34 -13.68 -18.59 2.95
CA VAL A 34 -13.33 -17.76 1.79
C VAL A 34 -14.60 -17.41 1.01
N ARG A 35 -15.43 -18.41 0.69
CA ARG A 35 -16.68 -18.24 -0.06
C ARG A 35 -17.65 -17.26 0.61
N THR A 36 -17.69 -17.24 1.94
CA THR A 36 -18.58 -16.39 2.74
C THR A 36 -17.94 -15.07 3.20
N ASN A 37 -16.68 -14.80 2.86
CA ASN A 37 -15.91 -13.66 3.37
C ASN A 37 -15.90 -13.56 4.91
N THR A 38 -15.73 -14.70 5.58
CA THR A 38 -15.69 -14.76 7.04
C THR A 38 -14.28 -14.46 7.55
N LEU A 39 -14.13 -13.36 8.30
CA LEU A 39 -12.85 -12.97 8.89
C LEU A 39 -12.53 -13.81 10.13
N VAL A 40 -11.37 -14.46 10.11
CA VAL A 40 -10.79 -15.21 11.24
C VAL A 40 -9.29 -14.98 11.31
N LYS A 41 -8.67 -15.29 12.46
CA LYS A 41 -7.22 -15.23 12.62
C LYS A 41 -6.52 -16.18 11.65
N GLY A 42 -5.52 -15.68 10.93
CA GLY A 42 -4.74 -16.46 9.95
C GLY A 42 -5.34 -16.55 8.55
N ALA A 43 -6.48 -15.90 8.29
CA ALA A 43 -6.97 -15.71 6.94
C ALA A 43 -6.06 -14.74 6.18
N VAL A 44 -5.79 -15.03 4.89
CA VAL A 44 -5.16 -14.07 3.98
C VAL A 44 -6.26 -13.23 3.35
N VAL A 45 -6.13 -11.92 3.48
CA VAL A 45 -7.15 -10.96 3.09
C VAL A 45 -6.55 -9.95 2.12
N GLN A 46 -7.37 -9.51 1.18
CA GLN A 46 -7.00 -8.43 0.28
C GLN A 46 -7.38 -7.09 0.91
N ILE A 47 -6.44 -6.15 0.99
CA ILE A 47 -6.62 -4.81 1.57
C ILE A 47 -6.38 -3.70 0.55
N ASP A 48 -6.91 -2.51 0.80
CA ASP A 48 -6.67 -1.33 -0.02
C ASP A 48 -5.22 -0.84 0.13
N ALA A 49 -4.53 -0.66 -0.99
CA ALA A 49 -3.11 -0.24 -1.03
C ALA A 49 -2.92 1.28 -0.83
N THR A 50 -3.98 2.08 -0.99
CA THR A 50 -3.90 3.54 -1.06
C THR A 50 -3.19 4.19 0.13
N PRO A 51 -3.49 3.82 1.41
CA PRO A 51 -2.83 4.44 2.56
C PRO A 51 -1.32 4.21 2.60
N PHE A 52 -0.85 3.05 2.14
CA PHE A 52 0.58 2.73 2.07
C PHE A 52 1.26 3.42 0.90
N LYS A 53 0.58 3.49 -0.26
CA LYS A 53 1.07 4.22 -1.43
C LYS A 53 1.27 5.70 -1.13
N GLN A 54 0.28 6.34 -0.50
CA GLN A 54 0.39 7.74 -0.05
C GLN A 54 1.61 7.90 0.86
N TRP A 55 1.72 7.07 1.90
CA TRP A 55 2.90 7.14 2.78
C TRP A 55 4.23 7.00 2.03
N TYR A 56 4.34 6.08 1.08
CA TYR A 56 5.56 5.89 0.29
C TYR A 56 5.92 7.15 -0.52
N GLU A 57 4.93 7.73 -1.21
CA GLU A 57 5.10 8.97 -1.98
C GLU A 57 5.49 10.15 -1.06
N ALA A 58 4.92 10.25 0.15
CA ALA A 58 5.31 11.22 1.17
C ALA A 58 6.76 11.05 1.62
N HIS A 59 7.14 9.79 1.89
CA HIS A 59 8.36 9.43 2.61
C HIS A 59 9.59 9.53 1.70
N TYR A 60 9.46 9.05 0.47
CA TYR A 60 10.54 8.98 -0.52
C TYR A 60 10.46 10.07 -1.59
N ALA A 61 9.36 10.82 -1.66
CA ALA A 61 9.09 11.81 -2.72
C ALA A 61 9.33 11.22 -4.12
N GLN A 62 8.95 9.96 -4.32
CA GLN A 62 9.05 9.25 -5.57
C GLN A 62 7.71 8.59 -5.88
N PRO A 63 7.22 8.66 -7.13
CA PRO A 63 6.01 7.94 -7.50
C PRO A 63 6.26 6.44 -7.41
N LEU A 64 5.33 5.75 -6.75
CA LEU A 64 5.26 4.29 -6.82
C LEU A 64 4.80 3.90 -8.24
N ARG A 65 5.39 2.85 -8.82
CA ARG A 65 5.18 2.49 -10.24
C ARG A 65 3.70 2.58 -10.63
N ARG A 66 3.38 3.43 -11.60
CA ARG A 66 2.03 3.63 -12.12
C ARG A 66 1.77 2.63 -13.25
N SER A 67 0.58 2.04 -13.29
CA SER A 67 0.15 1.25 -14.46
C SER A 67 0.38 2.04 -15.74
N LYS A 68 0.99 1.43 -16.76
CA LYS A 68 1.20 2.06 -18.07
C LYS A 68 -0.11 2.55 -18.72
N ALA A 69 -1.25 1.96 -18.35
CA ALA A 69 -2.58 2.32 -18.84
C ALA A 69 -3.23 3.55 -18.15
N LYS A 70 -2.66 4.04 -17.04
CA LYS A 70 -3.15 5.22 -16.29
C LYS A 70 -2.18 6.40 -16.39
N LYS A 71 -1.60 6.63 -17.57
CA LYS A 71 -0.67 7.74 -17.79
C LYS A 71 -1.34 9.11 -17.95
N GLU A 72 -2.66 9.17 -18.12
CA GLU A 72 -3.36 10.43 -18.37
C GLU A 72 -4.45 10.63 -17.30
N GLY A 73 -4.23 11.59 -16.39
CA GLY A 73 -5.32 12.17 -15.59
C GLY A 73 -5.31 11.95 -14.07
N GLN A 74 -4.39 11.16 -13.49
CA GLN A 74 -4.22 11.18 -12.03
C GLN A 74 -3.22 12.26 -11.65
N THR A 75 -3.75 13.36 -11.11
CA THR A 75 -3.04 14.45 -10.44
C THR A 75 -1.84 13.89 -9.70
N GLU A 76 -0.65 14.39 -10.04
CA GLU A 76 0.56 14.09 -9.30
C GLU A 76 0.28 14.35 -7.82
N SER A 77 0.40 13.31 -6.98
CA SER A 77 0.01 13.36 -5.57
C SER A 77 0.55 14.65 -4.95
N GLU A 78 -0.27 15.38 -4.19
CA GLU A 78 0.12 16.67 -3.58
C GLU A 78 1.44 16.56 -2.80
N GLU A 79 1.74 15.36 -2.30
CA GLU A 79 3.00 15.07 -1.61
C GLU A 79 4.23 15.09 -2.53
N LEU A 80 4.10 14.73 -3.80
CA LEU A 80 5.19 14.78 -4.77
C LEU A 80 5.50 16.22 -5.21
N THR A 81 4.47 17.07 -5.34
CA THR A 81 4.58 18.45 -5.82
C THR A 81 4.87 19.48 -4.72
N LYS A 82 4.78 19.08 -3.45
CA LYS A 82 5.07 19.94 -2.30
C LYS A 82 6.50 20.50 -2.32
N SER A 83 6.61 21.82 -2.30
CA SER A 83 7.86 22.54 -2.04
C SER A 83 8.38 22.23 -0.64
N ARG A 84 9.69 21.96 -0.54
CA ARG A 84 10.36 21.54 0.69
C ARG A 84 11.65 22.33 0.84
N SER A 85 12.03 22.63 2.09
CA SER A 85 13.31 23.29 2.37
C SER A 85 14.51 22.41 2.00
N ASN A 86 15.65 23.04 1.74
CA ASN A 86 16.89 22.36 1.34
C ASN A 86 17.31 21.25 2.33
N LYS A 87 17.11 21.47 3.64
CA LYS A 87 17.41 20.47 4.68
C LYS A 87 16.55 19.21 4.55
N VAL A 88 15.27 19.39 4.23
CA VAL A 88 14.32 18.27 4.03
C VAL A 88 14.65 17.53 2.73
N GLN A 89 14.96 18.26 1.65
CA GLN A 89 15.37 17.65 0.39
C GLN A 89 16.62 16.77 0.54
N ARG A 90 17.63 17.23 1.31
CA ARG A 90 18.82 16.42 1.61
C ARG A 90 18.46 15.10 2.32
N LYS A 91 17.60 15.16 3.34
CA LYS A 91 17.11 13.97 4.07
C LYS A 91 16.35 12.99 3.18
N ILE A 92 15.53 13.51 2.26
CA ILE A 92 14.79 12.69 1.30
C ILE A 92 15.74 12.01 0.31
N LYS A 93 16.77 12.74 -0.16
CA LYS A 93 17.78 12.18 -1.06
C LYS A 93 18.48 10.97 -0.45
N GLU A 94 18.88 11.07 0.83
CA GLU A 94 19.48 9.97 1.59
C GLU A 94 18.53 8.75 1.69
N ARG A 95 17.23 8.98 1.95
CA ARG A 95 16.24 7.90 2.03
C ARG A 95 15.96 7.25 0.69
N LYS A 96 16.00 8.03 -0.40
CA LYS A 96 15.65 7.56 -1.75
C LYS A 96 16.53 6.39 -2.20
N GLU A 97 17.74 6.27 -1.67
CA GLU A 97 18.63 5.14 -1.94
C GLU A 97 18.06 3.80 -1.40
N LEU A 98 17.23 3.86 -0.36
CA LEU A 98 16.56 2.70 0.26
C LEU A 98 15.15 2.46 -0.29
N SER A 99 14.71 3.19 -1.31
CA SER A 99 13.32 3.16 -1.79
C SER A 99 12.94 1.92 -2.62
N LYS A 100 13.87 0.97 -2.79
CA LYS A 100 13.69 -0.20 -3.65
C LYS A 100 12.67 -1.15 -3.05
N ILE A 101 11.62 -1.46 -3.81
CA ILE A 101 10.57 -2.40 -3.44
C ILE A 101 10.70 -3.68 -4.27
N ASP A 102 10.22 -4.79 -3.71
CA ASP A 102 10.10 -6.05 -4.44
C ASP A 102 9.15 -5.94 -5.65
N PRO A 103 9.51 -6.44 -6.84
CA PRO A 103 8.68 -6.34 -8.04
C PRO A 103 7.26 -6.89 -7.87
N LEU A 104 7.07 -7.98 -7.11
CA LEU A 104 5.74 -8.54 -6.88
C LEU A 104 4.87 -7.61 -6.04
N LEU A 105 5.49 -6.89 -5.09
CA LEU A 105 4.79 -5.89 -4.30
C LEU A 105 4.45 -4.65 -5.15
N GLU A 106 5.34 -4.24 -6.07
CA GLU A 106 5.03 -3.17 -7.05
C GLU A 106 3.81 -3.52 -7.90
N ASP A 107 3.70 -4.76 -8.38
CA ASP A 107 2.55 -5.23 -9.15
C ASP A 107 1.24 -5.18 -8.33
N GLN A 108 1.29 -5.54 -7.06
CA GLN A 108 0.14 -5.40 -6.16
C GLN A 108 -0.29 -3.94 -5.99
N PHE A 109 0.65 -3.02 -5.81
CA PHE A 109 0.36 -1.59 -5.76
C PHE A 109 -0.25 -1.05 -7.07
N ILE A 110 0.12 -1.60 -8.22
CA ILE A 110 -0.49 -1.27 -9.52
C ILE A 110 -1.97 -1.67 -9.55
N THR A 111 -2.31 -2.84 -9.01
CA THR A 111 -3.71 -3.28 -8.89
C THR A 111 -4.51 -2.52 -7.83
N GLY A 112 -3.82 -1.79 -6.95
CA GLY A 112 -4.40 -1.04 -5.83
C GLY A 112 -4.81 -1.92 -4.64
N ARG A 113 -4.32 -3.16 -4.59
CA ARG A 113 -4.75 -4.20 -3.66
C ARG A 113 -3.52 -4.94 -3.13
N LEU A 114 -3.36 -5.01 -1.81
CA LEU A 114 -2.27 -5.77 -1.15
C LEU A 114 -2.85 -7.02 -0.48
N PHE A 115 -1.99 -8.00 -0.22
CA PHE A 115 -2.32 -9.25 0.50
C PHE A 115 -1.53 -9.38 1.80
#